data_AF-A0A840MWX4-F1
#
_entry.id   AF-A0A840MWX4-F1
#
_cell.length_a   1.000
_cell.length_b   1.000
_cell.length_c   1.000
_cell.angle_alpha   90.00
_cell.angle_beta   90.00
_cell.angle_gamma   90.00
#
_symmetry.space_group_name_H-M   'P 1'
#
loop_
_entity.id
_entity.type
_entity.pdbx_description
1 polymer ?
#
loop_
_entity_poly.entity_id
_entity_poly.type
_entity_poly.pdbx_seq_one_letter_code
_entity_poly.pdbx_strand_id
1 'polypeptide(L)'
;MPFHIEYASDGTPLLCFHLARHNPLIGHADGVTPWLFAVSDADAYVSPDWYVSPDQVPTWLYQTVHMTGPVRVMTGQQLPDHLNQASARFESDLAPKRPWTMDKMSAGRREAMMKAIVGLVMTVEEIEGSFKLNQHKSDADHVAVTGALALQKSAGAQTLSAAMRAARPQAFVAIEENEMLSTVHEGIAP
;
A
#
# COMPACT_ATOMS: atom_id res chain seq x y z
N MET A 1 -3.80 10.81 -0.22
CA MET A 1 -3.43 11.79 -1.26
C MET A 1 -2.89 11.02 -2.45
N PRO A 2 -3.37 11.25 -3.69
CA PRO A 2 -2.80 10.62 -4.87
C PRO A 2 -1.33 11.01 -5.05
N PHE A 3 -0.49 10.03 -5.38
CA PHE A 3 0.91 10.24 -5.73
C PHE A 3 1.32 9.22 -6.79
N HIS A 4 2.43 9.49 -7.47
CA HIS A 4 3.08 8.53 -8.37
C HIS A 4 4.59 8.70 -8.28
N ILE A 5 5.32 7.68 -8.74
CA ILE A 5 6.78 7.69 -8.76
C ILE A 5 7.25 7.78 -10.21
N GLU A 6 8.08 8.77 -10.50
CA GLU A 6 8.87 8.89 -11.71
C GLU A 6 10.33 8.57 -11.39
N TYR A 7 11.18 8.50 -12.41
CA TYR A 7 12.61 8.33 -12.24
C TYR A 7 13.35 9.41 -13.02
N ALA A 8 14.33 10.04 -12.37
CA ALA A 8 15.27 10.93 -13.03
C ALA A 8 16.14 10.15 -14.03
N SER A 9 16.88 10.87 -14.88
CA SER A 9 17.75 10.24 -15.91
C SER A 9 18.85 9.35 -15.34
N ASP A 10 19.25 9.58 -14.09
CA ASP A 10 20.23 8.78 -13.35
C ASP A 10 19.59 7.61 -12.57
N GLY A 11 18.27 7.43 -12.66
CA GLY A 11 17.53 6.40 -11.95
C GLY A 11 17.06 6.80 -10.54
N THR A 12 17.28 8.04 -10.09
CA THR A 12 16.79 8.50 -8.79
C THR A 12 15.26 8.54 -8.76
N PRO A 13 14.57 7.91 -7.77
CA PRO A 13 13.12 7.97 -7.69
C PRO A 13 12.63 9.37 -7.31
N LEU A 14 11.60 9.83 -8.00
CA LEU A 14 10.94 11.10 -7.78
C LEU A 14 9.48 10.86 -7.39
N LEU A 15 9.11 11.13 -6.14
CA LEU A 15 7.73 11.00 -5.69
C LEU A 15 6.98 12.30 -5.94
N CYS A 16 5.99 12.24 -6.83
CA CYS A 16 5.19 13.37 -7.29
C CYS A 16 3.80 13.36 -6.63
N PHE A 17 3.41 14.47 -6.02
CA PHE A 17 2.12 14.65 -5.35
C PHE A 17 1.67 16.11 -5.37
N HIS A 18 0.48 16.41 -4.84
CA HIS A 18 0.02 17.78 -4.70
C HIS A 18 -0.79 17.99 -3.43
N LEU A 19 -0.71 19.20 -2.88
CA LEU A 19 -1.47 19.64 -1.71
C LEU A 19 -2.41 20.79 -2.07
N ALA A 20 -3.45 20.98 -1.28
CA ALA A 20 -4.27 22.20 -1.35
C ALA A 20 -3.38 23.44 -1.11
N ARG A 21 -3.58 24.53 -1.86
CA ARG A 21 -2.67 25.69 -1.88
C ARG A 21 -2.41 26.33 -0.52
N HIS A 22 -3.35 26.24 0.41
CA HIS A 22 -3.23 26.81 1.76
C HIS A 22 -2.65 25.82 2.78
N ASN A 23 -2.15 24.65 2.34
CA ASN A 23 -1.52 23.69 3.24
C ASN A 23 -0.19 24.26 3.76
N PRO A 24 0.01 24.36 5.09
CA PRO A 24 1.21 24.97 5.68
C PRO A 24 2.50 24.25 5.32
N LEU A 25 2.44 22.93 5.01
CA LEU A 25 3.62 22.16 4.61
C LEU A 25 4.28 22.73 3.36
N ILE A 26 3.54 23.39 2.47
CA ILE A 26 4.08 23.98 1.24
C ILE A 26 5.20 24.99 1.56
N GLY A 27 5.09 25.72 2.68
CA GLY A 27 6.13 26.67 3.11
C GLY A 27 7.47 26.02 3.50
N HIS A 28 7.47 24.70 3.71
CA HIS A 28 8.65 23.91 4.08
C HIS A 28 9.23 23.12 2.89
N ALA A 29 8.66 23.28 1.68
CA ALA A 29 9.12 22.61 0.47
C ALA A 29 10.22 23.42 -0.23
N ASP A 30 11.33 23.64 0.48
CA ASP A 30 12.48 24.46 0.08
C ASP A 30 13.46 23.74 -0.86
N GLY A 31 13.25 22.44 -1.11
CA GLY A 31 14.14 21.59 -1.91
C GLY A 31 15.41 21.14 -1.17
N VAL A 32 15.49 21.35 0.14
CA VAL A 32 16.67 21.02 0.96
C VAL A 32 16.27 20.24 2.21
N THR A 33 15.21 20.66 2.91
CA THR A 33 14.74 20.03 4.14
C THR A 33 14.13 18.66 3.82
N PRO A 34 14.66 17.55 4.39
CA PRO A 34 14.09 16.23 4.16
C PRO A 34 12.69 16.09 4.76
N TRP A 35 11.80 15.47 4.02
CA TRP A 35 10.47 15.07 4.49
C TRP A 35 10.40 13.55 4.56
N LEU A 36 9.50 13.05 5.41
CA LEU A 36 9.11 11.63 5.46
C LEU A 36 7.75 11.47 4.78
N PHE A 37 7.70 10.67 3.72
CA PHE A 37 6.46 10.24 3.08
C PHE A 37 6.17 8.79 3.50
N ALA A 38 5.20 8.63 4.40
CA ALA A 38 4.78 7.32 4.89
C ALA A 38 3.57 6.78 4.11
N VAL A 39 3.74 5.60 3.52
CA VAL A 39 2.68 4.83 2.86
C VAL A 39 2.36 3.63 3.75
N SER A 40 1.32 3.76 4.57
CA SER A 40 0.75 2.65 5.32
C SER A 40 -0.17 1.85 4.39
N ASP A 41 0.09 0.56 4.25
CA ASP A 41 -0.76 -0.35 3.49
C ASP A 41 -1.84 -0.92 4.41
N ALA A 42 -1.79 -2.21 4.73
CA ALA A 42 -2.75 -2.86 5.60
C ALA A 42 -2.19 -3.04 7.01
N ASP A 43 -3.08 -2.91 8.00
CA ASP A 43 -2.82 -3.27 9.39
C ASP A 43 -4.03 -3.98 10.01
N ALA A 44 -3.79 -4.78 11.05
CA ALA A 44 -4.85 -5.44 11.82
C ALA A 44 -4.37 -5.88 13.20
N TYR A 45 -5.28 -5.78 14.17
CA TYR A 45 -5.16 -6.48 15.45
C TYR A 45 -5.25 -8.00 15.25
N VAL A 46 -4.40 -8.75 15.96
CA VAL A 46 -4.41 -10.20 16.03
C VAL A 46 -4.69 -10.63 17.47
N SER A 47 -5.79 -11.36 17.64
CA SER A 47 -6.18 -11.92 18.93
C SER A 47 -5.24 -13.07 19.33
N PRO A 48 -4.84 -13.19 20.61
CA PRO A 48 -4.13 -14.37 21.10
C PRO A 48 -4.96 -15.66 20.95
N ASP A 49 -6.29 -15.56 20.88
CA ASP A 49 -7.19 -16.72 20.73
C ASP A 49 -7.18 -17.34 19.32
N TRP A 50 -6.50 -16.72 18.35
CA TRP A 50 -6.41 -17.22 16.97
C TRP A 50 -5.23 -18.16 16.73
N TYR A 51 -4.30 -18.23 17.67
CA TYR A 51 -3.14 -19.10 17.58
C TYR A 51 -3.52 -20.54 18.00
N VAL A 52 -2.77 -21.51 17.49
CA VAL A 52 -2.89 -22.91 17.93
C VAL A 52 -2.12 -23.10 19.23
N SER A 53 -0.94 -22.48 19.32
CA SER A 53 -0.10 -22.56 20.52
C SER A 53 -0.71 -21.75 21.69
N PRO A 54 -0.60 -22.25 22.94
CA PRO A 54 -1.05 -21.50 24.12
C PRO A 54 -0.11 -20.34 24.45
N ASP A 55 -0.45 -19.58 25.50
CA ASP A 55 0.38 -18.51 26.10
C ASP A 55 0.80 -17.40 25.12
N GLN A 56 -0.12 -16.99 24.25
CA GLN A 56 0.10 -15.92 23.29
C GLN A 56 -0.30 -14.56 23.85
N VAL A 57 0.27 -13.51 23.25
CA VAL A 57 -0.06 -12.11 23.55
C VAL A 57 -0.73 -11.44 22.35
N PRO A 58 -1.64 -10.49 22.56
CA PRO A 58 -2.22 -9.72 21.48
C PRO A 58 -1.15 -8.93 20.71
N THR A 59 -1.35 -8.74 19.41
CA THR A 59 -0.41 -7.95 18.61
C THR A 59 -1.08 -7.24 17.44
N TRP A 60 -0.31 -6.37 16.77
CA TRP A 60 -0.72 -5.70 15.55
C TRP A 60 0.19 -6.13 14.40
N LEU A 61 -0.40 -6.60 13.31
CA LEU A 61 0.30 -6.84 12.06
C LEU A 61 0.16 -5.62 11.17
N TYR A 62 1.18 -5.32 10.38
CA TYR A 62 1.19 -4.17 9.50
C TYR A 62 2.20 -4.31 8.36
N GLN A 63 2.00 -3.54 7.31
CA GLN A 63 2.96 -3.30 6.23
C GLN A 63 3.02 -1.79 5.94
N THR A 64 4.24 -1.24 5.85
CA THR A 64 4.46 0.18 5.55
C THR A 64 5.72 0.37 4.71
N VAL A 65 5.72 1.41 3.89
CA VAL A 65 6.90 1.91 3.19
C VAL A 65 7.07 3.38 3.54
N HIS A 66 8.27 3.75 3.97
CA HIS A 66 8.69 5.11 4.21
C HIS A 66 9.68 5.54 3.14
N MET A 67 9.49 6.75 2.62
CA MET A 67 10.40 7.38 1.68
C MET A 67 10.86 8.72 2.27
N THR A 68 12.16 8.93 2.31
CA THR A 68 12.76 10.15 2.88
C THR A 68 13.54 10.90 1.82
N GLY A 69 13.42 12.22 1.83
CA GLY A 69 14.27 13.09 1.02
C GLY A 69 13.72 14.52 0.85
N PRO A 70 14.48 15.41 0.21
CA PRO A 70 14.11 16.81 0.06
C PRO A 70 12.91 16.99 -0.87
N VAL A 71 12.01 17.91 -0.50
CA VAL A 71 10.80 18.23 -1.26
C VAL A 71 10.86 19.64 -1.81
N ARG A 72 10.57 19.80 -3.09
CA ARG A 72 10.44 21.12 -3.73
C ARG A 72 9.09 21.29 -4.42
N VAL A 73 8.73 22.54 -4.68
CA VAL A 73 7.58 22.89 -5.52
C VAL A 73 7.85 22.55 -6.99
N MET A 74 6.84 22.02 -7.67
CA MET A 74 6.82 21.80 -9.11
C MET A 74 6.81 23.13 -9.87
N THR A 75 7.51 23.20 -11.00
CA THR A 75 7.62 24.41 -11.83
C THR A 75 7.07 24.17 -13.24
N GLY A 76 6.60 25.25 -13.89
CA GLY A 76 6.14 25.21 -15.28
C GLY A 76 5.07 24.13 -15.54
N GLN A 77 5.39 23.21 -16.44
CA GLN A 77 4.49 22.18 -16.93
C GLN A 77 4.38 20.94 -16.02
N GLN A 78 5.22 20.84 -14.98
CA GLN A 78 5.26 19.67 -14.09
C GLN A 78 3.92 19.38 -13.40
N LEU A 79 3.19 20.41 -12.97
CA LEU A 79 1.89 20.21 -12.30
C LEU A 79 0.82 19.64 -13.25
N PRO A 80 0.54 20.25 -14.42
CA PRO A 80 -0.38 19.65 -15.40
C PRO A 80 0.00 18.21 -15.79
N ASP A 81 1.30 17.93 -15.97
CA ASP A 81 1.76 16.60 -16.35
C ASP A 81 1.52 15.59 -15.22
N HIS A 82 1.82 15.97 -13.97
CA HIS A 82 1.49 15.16 -12.80
C HIS A 82 0.00 14.86 -12.69
N LEU A 83 -0.87 15.86 -12.91
CA LEU A 83 -2.32 15.66 -12.85
C LEU A 83 -2.82 14.71 -13.93
N ASN A 84 -2.27 14.79 -15.15
CA ASN A 84 -2.61 13.87 -16.23
C ASN A 84 -2.18 12.43 -15.91
N GLN A 85 -0.95 12.26 -15.42
CA GLN A 85 -0.41 10.95 -15.07
C GLN A 85 -1.16 10.30 -13.91
N ALA A 86 -1.39 11.06 -12.83
CA ALA A 86 -2.16 10.59 -11.69
C ALA A 86 -3.58 10.19 -12.13
N SER A 87 -4.27 11.04 -12.89
CA SER A 87 -5.61 10.71 -13.40
C SER A 87 -5.59 9.45 -14.27
N ALA A 88 -4.63 9.32 -15.20
CA ALA A 88 -4.55 8.15 -16.07
C ALA A 88 -4.33 6.85 -15.27
N ARG A 89 -3.48 6.88 -14.24
CA ARG A 89 -3.19 5.72 -13.37
C ARG A 89 -4.42 5.23 -12.61
N PHE A 90 -5.24 6.12 -12.06
CA PHE A 90 -6.46 5.72 -11.35
C PHE A 90 -7.60 5.36 -12.30
N GLU A 91 -7.67 6.00 -13.46
CA GLU A 91 -8.68 5.71 -14.48
C GLU A 91 -8.47 4.34 -15.16
N SER A 92 -7.22 3.85 -15.25
CA SER A 92 -6.93 2.52 -15.79
C SER A 92 -7.54 1.40 -14.96
N ASP A 93 -7.61 1.57 -13.63
CA ASP A 93 -8.16 0.57 -12.71
C ASP A 93 -9.69 0.42 -12.83
N LEU A 94 -10.33 1.33 -13.57
CA LEU A 94 -11.76 1.39 -13.78
C LEU A 94 -12.17 0.86 -15.18
N ALA A 95 -11.24 0.21 -15.89
CA ALA A 95 -11.53 -0.46 -17.15
C ALA A 95 -12.70 -1.46 -16.97
N PRO A 96 -13.58 -1.62 -17.99
CA PRO A 96 -13.40 -1.18 -19.38
C PRO A 96 -13.98 0.22 -19.70
N LYS A 97 -14.28 1.06 -18.70
CA LYS A 97 -14.85 2.39 -18.99
C LYS A 97 -13.87 3.26 -19.79
N ARG A 98 -14.40 4.17 -20.62
CA ARG A 98 -13.57 5.18 -21.29
C ARG A 98 -12.91 6.09 -20.24
N PRO A 99 -11.57 6.26 -20.26
CA PRO A 99 -10.89 7.12 -19.31
C PRO A 99 -11.40 8.56 -19.32
N TRP A 100 -11.46 9.16 -18.13
CA TRP A 100 -11.59 10.58 -17.91
C TRP A 100 -10.24 11.28 -18.09
N THR A 101 -10.28 12.47 -18.67
CA THR A 101 -9.12 13.25 -19.07
C THR A 101 -9.42 14.72 -18.82
N MET A 102 -8.38 15.51 -18.51
CA MET A 102 -8.53 16.93 -18.14
C MET A 102 -9.05 17.83 -19.27
N ASP A 103 -8.96 17.39 -20.53
CA ASP A 103 -9.55 18.07 -21.70
C ASP A 103 -11.08 18.15 -21.66
N LYS A 104 -11.74 17.28 -20.87
CA LYS A 104 -13.19 17.34 -20.63
C LYS A 104 -13.61 18.52 -19.74
N MET A 105 -12.65 19.21 -19.12
CA MET A 105 -12.92 20.42 -18.33
C MET A 105 -12.89 21.67 -19.20
N SER A 106 -13.77 22.64 -18.91
CA SER A 106 -13.63 23.98 -19.50
C SER A 106 -12.31 24.62 -19.07
N ALA A 107 -11.69 25.40 -19.96
CA ALA A 107 -10.38 26.01 -19.71
C ALA A 107 -10.35 26.84 -18.41
N GLY A 108 -11.37 27.68 -18.19
CA GLY A 108 -11.48 28.51 -16.98
C GLY A 108 -11.64 27.67 -15.70
N ARG A 109 -12.40 26.57 -15.73
CA ARG A 109 -12.53 25.68 -14.57
C ARG A 109 -11.22 24.95 -14.29
N ARG A 110 -10.55 24.45 -15.33
CA ARG A 110 -9.25 23.78 -15.22
C ARG A 110 -8.21 24.71 -14.60
N GLU A 111 -8.10 25.94 -15.09
CA GLU A 111 -7.18 26.95 -14.55
C GLU A 111 -7.48 27.27 -13.09
N ALA A 112 -8.76 27.48 -12.74
CA ALA A 112 -9.17 27.74 -11.36
C ALA A 112 -8.81 26.59 -10.41
N MET A 113 -9.03 25.33 -10.81
CA MET A 113 -8.69 24.16 -9.99
C MET A 113 -7.17 23.97 -9.85
N MET A 114 -6.39 24.20 -10.92
CA MET A 114 -4.93 24.15 -10.82
C MET A 114 -4.38 25.25 -9.89
N LYS A 115 -4.99 26.44 -9.89
CA LYS A 115 -4.66 27.50 -8.92
C LYS A 115 -5.04 27.12 -7.47
N ALA A 116 -5.92 26.16 -7.24
CA ALA A 116 -6.29 25.75 -5.88
C ALA A 116 -5.31 24.75 -5.23
N ILE A 117 -4.33 24.26 -5.99
CA ILE A 117 -3.35 23.27 -5.51
C ILE A 117 -1.91 23.71 -5.81
N VAL A 118 -0.96 23.03 -5.16
CA VAL A 118 0.49 23.16 -5.39
C VAL A 118 1.06 21.77 -5.59
N GLY A 119 1.70 21.54 -6.74
CA GLY A 119 2.44 20.31 -7.03
C GLY A 119 3.78 20.30 -6.30
N LEU A 120 4.15 19.14 -5.80
CA LEU A 120 5.36 18.89 -5.04
C LEU A 120 6.07 17.66 -5.59
N VAL A 121 7.39 17.68 -5.56
CA VAL A 121 8.23 16.54 -5.91
C VAL A 121 9.26 16.32 -4.81
N MET A 122 9.30 15.09 -4.30
CA MET A 122 10.34 14.59 -3.41
C MET A 122 11.41 13.91 -4.25
N THR A 123 12.67 14.28 -4.06
CA THR A 123 13.79 13.44 -4.49
C THR A 123 13.98 12.38 -3.43
N VAL A 124 13.73 11.11 -3.74
CA VAL A 124 13.79 10.04 -2.73
C VAL A 124 15.24 9.61 -2.55
N GLU A 125 15.77 9.81 -1.35
CA GLU A 125 17.15 9.47 -0.98
C GLU A 125 17.20 8.14 -0.21
N GLU A 126 16.18 7.86 0.59
CA GLU A 126 16.09 6.65 1.38
C GLU A 126 14.70 6.01 1.26
N ILE A 127 14.67 4.68 1.19
CA ILE A 127 13.44 3.88 1.18
C ILE A 127 13.56 2.82 2.26
N GLU A 128 12.63 2.83 3.20
CA GLU A 128 12.56 1.86 4.29
C GLU A 128 11.21 1.12 4.23
N GLY A 129 11.26 -0.20 4.03
CA GLY A 129 10.10 -1.07 4.15
C GLY A 129 10.08 -1.73 5.53
N SER A 130 8.93 -1.67 6.21
CA SER A 130 8.72 -2.40 7.47
C SER A 130 7.44 -3.21 7.42
N PHE A 131 7.51 -4.46 7.85
CA PHE A 131 6.36 -5.33 7.95
C PHE A 131 6.47 -6.28 9.13
N LYS A 132 5.37 -6.42 9.86
CA LYS A 132 5.20 -7.41 10.92
C LYS A 132 4.07 -8.33 10.52
N LEU A 133 4.42 -9.54 10.09
CA LEU A 133 3.49 -10.53 9.54
C LEU A 133 3.61 -11.87 10.29
N ASN A 134 3.97 -11.83 11.58
CA ASN A 134 4.20 -13.01 12.41
C ASN A 134 5.26 -13.99 11.88
N GLN A 135 6.31 -13.47 11.24
CA GLN A 135 7.37 -14.24 10.59
C GLN A 135 8.25 -15.08 11.54
N HIS A 136 8.00 -15.09 12.84
CA HIS A 136 8.72 -15.92 13.82
C HIS A 136 7.86 -17.07 14.37
N LYS A 137 6.56 -17.09 14.01
CA LYS A 137 5.62 -18.11 14.49
C LYS A 137 5.77 -19.41 13.70
N SER A 138 5.29 -20.50 14.31
CA SER A 138 5.20 -21.82 13.68
C SER A 138 4.27 -21.79 12.47
N ASP A 139 4.39 -22.76 11.58
CA ASP A 139 3.51 -22.84 10.39
C ASP A 139 2.04 -23.02 10.78
N ALA A 140 1.76 -23.81 11.81
CA ALA A 140 0.39 -24.01 12.32
C ALA A 140 -0.23 -22.69 12.82
N ASP A 141 0.51 -21.92 13.61
CA ASP A 141 0.06 -20.61 14.09
C ASP A 141 -0.08 -19.59 12.95
N HIS A 142 0.86 -19.62 12.01
CA HIS A 142 0.85 -18.73 10.84
C HIS A 142 -0.40 -18.98 9.98
N VAL A 143 -0.74 -20.26 9.73
CA VAL A 143 -1.94 -20.64 8.99
C VAL A 143 -3.22 -20.28 9.75
N ALA A 144 -3.28 -20.56 11.05
CA ALA A 144 -4.46 -20.26 11.87
C ALA A 144 -4.77 -18.76 11.92
N VAL A 145 -3.76 -17.92 12.17
CA VAL A 145 -3.92 -16.45 12.16
C VAL A 145 -4.28 -15.95 10.76
N THR A 146 -3.67 -16.51 9.71
CA THR A 146 -4.00 -16.15 8.31
C THR A 146 -5.47 -16.44 8.01
N GLY A 147 -5.99 -17.60 8.43
CA GLY A 147 -7.39 -17.99 8.28
C GLY A 147 -8.35 -17.08 9.06
N ALA A 148 -8.02 -16.79 10.32
CA ALA A 148 -8.82 -15.88 11.15
C ALA A 148 -8.91 -14.46 10.55
N LEU A 149 -7.80 -13.96 9.99
CA LEU A 149 -7.75 -12.66 9.30
C LEU A 149 -8.59 -12.65 8.01
N ALA A 150 -8.60 -13.75 7.24
CA ALA A 150 -9.42 -13.86 6.02
C ALA A 150 -10.93 -13.75 6.30
N LEU A 151 -11.36 -14.21 7.48
CA LEU A 151 -12.77 -14.18 7.90
C LEU A 151 -13.20 -12.83 8.48
N GLN A 152 -12.27 -11.91 8.73
CA GLN A 152 -12.61 -10.57 9.18
C GLN A 152 -13.27 -9.76 8.06
N LYS A 153 -14.11 -8.81 8.46
CA LYS A 153 -14.79 -7.90 7.52
C LYS A 153 -13.89 -6.76 7.03
N SER A 154 -12.78 -6.48 7.71
CA SER A 154 -11.91 -5.36 7.35
C SER A 154 -11.05 -5.71 6.14
N ALA A 155 -11.00 -4.79 5.17
CA ALA A 155 -10.13 -4.94 4.00
C ALA A 155 -8.66 -5.11 4.40
N GLY A 156 -8.20 -4.38 5.42
CA GLY A 156 -6.83 -4.50 5.94
C GLY A 156 -6.51 -5.91 6.45
N ALA A 157 -7.40 -6.55 7.21
CA ALA A 157 -7.18 -7.93 7.66
C ALA A 157 -7.14 -8.91 6.48
N GLN A 158 -8.01 -8.73 5.48
CA GLN A 158 -8.02 -9.57 4.28
C GLN A 158 -6.75 -9.40 3.44
N THR A 159 -6.26 -8.16 3.27
CA THR A 159 -4.98 -7.88 2.61
C THR A 159 -3.82 -8.51 3.36
N LEU A 160 -3.77 -8.37 4.69
CA LEU A 160 -2.74 -9.02 5.51
C LEU A 160 -2.81 -10.54 5.45
N SER A 161 -4.00 -11.13 5.42
CA SER A 161 -4.17 -12.57 5.22
C SER A 161 -3.52 -13.01 3.90
N ALA A 162 -3.82 -12.31 2.79
CA ALA A 162 -3.20 -12.59 1.50
C ALA A 162 -1.67 -12.42 1.53
N ALA A 163 -1.16 -11.37 2.17
CA ALA A 163 0.27 -11.13 2.32
C ALA A 163 0.97 -12.20 3.17
N MET A 164 0.36 -12.64 4.27
CA MET A 164 0.86 -13.73 5.11
C MET A 164 0.91 -15.05 4.33
N ARG A 165 -0.09 -15.32 3.49
CA ARG A 165 -0.12 -16.50 2.60
C ARG A 165 1.00 -16.44 1.57
N ALA A 166 1.17 -15.30 0.90
CA ALA A 166 2.21 -15.08 -0.09
C ALA A 166 3.64 -15.15 0.49
N ALA A 167 3.83 -14.77 1.75
CA ALA A 167 5.12 -14.83 2.43
C ALA A 167 5.57 -16.26 2.76
N ARG A 168 4.62 -17.21 2.89
CA ARG A 168 4.88 -18.62 3.26
C ARG A 168 3.93 -19.60 2.56
N PRO A 169 3.94 -19.68 1.22
CA PRO A 169 2.99 -20.54 0.48
C PRO A 169 3.07 -22.02 0.90
N GLN A 170 4.28 -22.51 1.22
CA GLN A 170 4.53 -23.90 1.62
C GLN A 170 3.80 -24.34 2.90
N ALA A 171 3.54 -23.41 3.83
CA ALA A 171 2.86 -23.72 5.09
C ALA A 171 1.39 -24.13 4.88
N PHE A 172 0.80 -23.72 3.76
CA PHE A 172 -0.60 -24.01 3.42
C PHE A 172 -0.74 -25.30 2.60
N VAL A 173 0.22 -25.58 1.71
CA VAL A 173 0.23 -26.83 0.93
C VAL A 173 0.35 -28.06 1.83
N ALA A 174 1.24 -28.02 2.83
CA ALA A 174 1.44 -29.14 3.74
C ALA A 174 0.20 -29.50 4.58
N ILE A 175 -0.67 -28.52 4.87
CA ILE A 175 -1.91 -28.74 5.62
C ILE A 175 -3.00 -29.29 4.70
N GLU A 176 -3.13 -28.75 3.49
CA GLU A 176 -4.10 -29.24 2.48
C GLU A 176 -3.81 -30.70 2.09
N GLU A 177 -2.53 -31.09 1.96
CA GLU A 177 -2.12 -32.48 1.74
C GLU A 177 -2.47 -33.38 2.92
N ASN A 178 -2.27 -32.90 4.16
CA ASN A 178 -2.53 -33.66 5.37
C ASN A 178 -4.04 -33.85 5.63
N GLU A 179 -4.86 -32.82 5.37
CA GLU A 179 -6.33 -32.90 5.42
C GLU A 179 -6.90 -33.79 4.31
N MET A 180 -6.33 -33.75 3.10
CA MET A 180 -6.71 -34.72 2.06
C MET A 180 -6.41 -36.15 2.51
N LEU A 181 -5.20 -36.42 3.01
CA LEU A 181 -4.77 -37.75 3.46
C LEU A 181 -5.62 -38.29 4.61
N SER A 182 -6.02 -37.44 5.57
CA SER A 182 -6.91 -37.84 6.68
C SER A 182 -8.32 -38.17 6.19
N THR A 183 -8.84 -37.41 5.23
CA THR A 183 -10.16 -37.65 4.64
C THR A 183 -10.22 -38.95 3.83
N VAL A 184 -9.12 -39.35 3.17
CA VAL A 184 -9.06 -40.66 2.50
C VAL A 184 -9.02 -41.83 3.50
N HIS A 185 -8.46 -41.64 4.69
CA HIS A 185 -8.46 -42.66 5.74
C HIS A 185 -9.82 -42.83 6.44
N GLU A 186 -10.61 -41.78 6.56
CA GLU A 186 -12.00 -41.88 7.09
C GLU A 186 -13.00 -42.45 6.08
N GLY A 187 -12.69 -42.42 4.78
CA GLY A 187 -13.50 -42.99 3.70
C GLY A 187 -13.32 -44.50 3.46
N ILE A 188 -12.45 -45.18 4.22
CA ILE A 188 -12.22 -46.63 4.13
C ILE A 188 -12.49 -47.27 5.49
N ALA A 189 -13.77 -47.33 5.86
CA ALA A 189 -14.26 -48.26 6.87
C ALA A 189 -15.43 -49.06 6.26
N PRO A 190 -15.40 -50.41 6.31
CA PRO A 190 -16.44 -51.27 5.72
C PRO A 190 -17.77 -51.23 6.46
#